data_AF-A0A0C3F4K9-F1
#
_entry.id   AF-A0A0C3F4K9-F1
#
_cell.length_a   1.000
_cell.length_b   1.000
_cell.length_c   1.000
_cell.angle_alpha   90.00
_cell.angle_beta   90.00
_cell.angle_gamma   90.00
#
_symmetry.space_group_name_H-M   'P 1'
#
loop_
_entity.id
_entity.type
_entity.pdbx_description
1 polymer ?
#
loop_
_entity_poly.entity_id
_entity_poly.type
_entity_poly.pdbx_seq_one_letter_code
_entity_poly.pdbx_strand_id
1 'polypeptide(L)'
;MVRRDLFLNFASAQRTQPVSTAHCNIAFGELVINFSDDHISENIETLIPVLVDMLDSVPNIDFDQCLSWQDWALPDQLVFSTVSALLRLTSTHTDYAEAAATAIFKFIAEIVEKITTASSVDILTQLTPALHGLYRAIISTLYPWTPGQWELLSTHLNTLIVPDNLDRLNRLLLDIHQEEGANPEAIHFIQTFLARYISRGRPLSGYFLLCCVIETQWTVLAQALSPTQTQTISYGNIVEAAAANKA
;
A
#
# COMPACT_ATOMS: atom_id res chain seq x y z
N MET A 1 35.75 11.30 8.19
CA MET A 1 35.63 9.87 8.57
C MET A 1 34.82 9.77 9.86
N VAL A 2 33.52 10.11 9.78
CA VAL A 2 32.50 9.93 10.82
C VAL A 2 31.17 9.83 10.07
N ARG A 3 30.28 8.92 10.48
CA ARG A 3 28.97 8.53 9.90
C ARG A 3 29.01 7.37 8.91
N ARG A 4 29.22 6.16 9.44
CA ARG A 4 28.68 4.93 8.84
C ARG A 4 27.99 3.98 9.84
N ASP A 5 27.96 4.36 11.14
CA ASP A 5 27.56 3.44 12.22
C ASP A 5 26.17 3.70 12.82
N LEU A 6 25.29 4.42 12.13
CA LEU A 6 23.90 4.63 12.59
C LEU A 6 22.88 3.66 11.97
N PHE A 7 23.29 2.76 11.06
CA PHE A 7 22.35 1.92 10.31
C PHE A 7 22.49 0.41 10.49
N LEU A 8 23.39 -0.07 11.36
CA LEU A 8 23.57 -1.51 11.55
C LEU A 8 23.64 -1.85 13.03
N ASN A 9 22.47 -2.10 13.62
CA ASN A 9 22.29 -2.98 14.78
C ASN A 9 20.79 -3.19 15.05
N PHE A 10 20.13 -4.06 14.30
CA PHE A 10 18.87 -4.68 14.74
C PHE A 10 18.82 -6.16 14.39
N ALA A 11 19.34 -6.97 15.32
CA ALA A 11 18.94 -8.36 15.46
C ALA A 11 17.86 -8.47 16.55
N SER A 12 16.75 -9.13 16.20
CA SER A 12 15.77 -9.81 17.06
C SER A 12 15.06 -9.04 18.18
N ALA A 13 14.34 -7.97 17.82
CA ALA A 13 13.13 -7.55 18.52
C ALA A 13 12.21 -6.87 17.50
N GLN A 14 10.97 -7.35 17.33
CA GLN A 14 9.92 -6.59 16.64
C GLN A 14 9.80 -5.25 17.36
N ARG A 15 10.30 -4.20 16.71
CA ARG A 15 10.29 -2.85 17.26
C ARG A 15 9.08 -2.19 16.65
N THR A 16 8.04 -1.98 17.47
CA THR A 16 6.90 -1.13 17.13
C THR A 16 7.41 0.15 16.48
N GLN A 17 6.85 0.47 15.32
CA GLN A 17 7.27 1.64 14.56
C GLN A 17 6.42 2.80 15.07
N PRO A 18 7.03 3.83 15.69
CA PRO A 18 6.26 4.93 16.28
C PRO A 18 5.39 5.59 15.21
N VAL A 19 4.15 5.95 15.56
CA VAL A 19 3.22 6.72 14.69
C VAL A 19 3.90 7.92 14.02
N SER A 20 4.83 8.59 14.72
CA SER A 20 5.60 9.71 14.16
C SER A 20 6.43 9.33 12.94
N THR A 21 7.04 8.14 12.93
CA THR A 21 7.89 7.68 11.82
C THR A 21 7.03 7.31 10.62
N ALA A 22 5.89 6.64 10.83
CA ALA A 22 4.93 6.38 9.77
C ALA A 22 4.42 7.69 9.14
N HIS A 23 4.10 8.71 9.96
CA HIS A 23 3.72 10.03 9.46
C HIS A 23 4.84 10.75 8.71
N CYS A 24 6.09 10.66 9.16
CA CYS A 24 7.22 11.22 8.42
C CYS A 24 7.36 10.56 7.03
N ASN A 25 7.21 9.24 6.97
CA ASN A 25 7.27 8.50 5.71
C ASN A 25 6.11 8.86 4.78
N ILE A 26 4.89 8.97 5.30
CA ILE A 26 3.72 9.44 4.53
C ILE A 26 3.98 10.86 3.99
N ALA A 27 4.37 11.79 4.86
CA ALA A 27 4.66 13.17 4.48
C ALA A 27 5.79 13.26 3.44
N PHE A 28 6.79 12.37 3.52
CA PHE A 28 7.84 12.29 2.51
C PHE A 28 7.28 11.86 1.15
N GLY A 29 6.48 10.78 1.09
CA GLY A 29 5.84 10.35 -0.16
C GLY A 29 4.95 11.44 -0.79
N GLU A 30 4.21 12.17 0.03
CA GLU A 30 3.38 13.31 -0.41
C GLU A 30 4.21 14.51 -0.87
N LEU A 31 5.37 14.76 -0.24
CA LEU A 31 6.23 15.89 -0.57
C LEU A 31 6.99 15.66 -1.89
N VAL A 32 7.51 14.45 -2.10
CA VAL A 32 8.41 14.15 -3.22
C VAL A 32 7.76 14.39 -4.58
N ILE A 33 6.46 14.14 -4.70
CA ILE A 33 5.71 14.39 -5.95
C ILE A 33 5.48 15.87 -6.26
N ASN A 34 5.79 16.76 -5.31
CA ASN A 34 5.67 18.21 -5.45
C ASN A 34 7.02 18.89 -5.70
N PHE A 35 8.11 18.11 -5.77
CA PHE A 35 9.41 18.63 -6.18
C PHE A 35 9.40 19.02 -7.66
N SER A 36 10.17 20.05 -7.99
CA SER A 36 10.43 20.40 -9.39
C SER A 36 11.22 19.32 -10.10
N ASP A 37 11.03 19.14 -11.40
CA ASP A 37 11.73 18.16 -12.24
C ASP A 37 13.26 18.24 -12.10
N ASP A 38 13.83 19.46 -11.99
CA ASP A 38 15.27 19.65 -11.77
C ASP A 38 15.73 19.01 -10.46
N HIS A 39 15.01 19.29 -9.36
CA HIS A 39 15.31 18.73 -8.04
C HIS A 39 15.12 17.21 -7.99
N ILE A 40 14.09 16.69 -8.68
CA ILE A 40 13.89 15.25 -8.82
C ILE A 40 15.09 14.64 -9.56
N SER A 41 15.46 15.19 -10.71
CA SER A 41 16.55 14.69 -11.55
C SER A 41 17.89 14.65 -10.81
N GLU A 42 18.19 15.68 -10.00
CA GLU A 42 19.41 15.74 -9.19
C GLU A 42 19.44 14.72 -8.05
N ASN A 43 18.27 14.27 -7.56
CA ASN A 43 18.16 13.45 -6.35
C ASN A 43 17.52 12.07 -6.60
N ILE A 44 17.19 11.71 -7.84
CA ILE A 44 16.43 10.51 -8.19
C ILE A 44 17.11 9.22 -7.70
N GLU A 45 18.44 9.16 -7.74
CA GLU A 45 19.26 8.05 -7.23
C GLU A 45 19.13 7.86 -5.71
N THR A 46 18.67 8.86 -4.98
CA THR A 46 18.37 8.79 -3.54
C THR A 46 16.88 8.59 -3.29
N LEU A 47 16.03 9.28 -4.04
CA LEU A 47 14.57 9.23 -3.85
C LEU A 47 13.99 7.83 -4.11
N ILE A 48 14.42 7.17 -5.19
CA ILE A 48 13.89 5.85 -5.55
C ILE A 48 14.24 4.79 -4.50
N PRO A 49 15.51 4.62 -4.08
CA PRO A 49 15.83 3.64 -3.03
C PRO A 49 15.09 3.88 -1.72
N VAL A 50 14.93 5.14 -1.28
CA VAL A 50 14.20 5.45 -0.05
C VAL A 50 12.73 5.02 -0.15
N LEU A 51 12.06 5.29 -1.27
CA LEU A 51 10.68 4.87 -1.48
C LEU A 51 10.54 3.35 -1.60
N VAL A 52 11.51 2.68 -2.23
CA VAL A 52 11.57 1.22 -2.29
C VAL A 52 11.74 0.62 -0.89
N ASP A 53 12.70 1.12 -0.10
CA ASP A 53 12.94 0.67 1.27
C ASP A 53 11.73 0.91 2.18
N MET A 54 11.04 2.06 2.00
CA MET A 54 9.79 2.35 2.68
C MET A 54 8.73 1.29 2.37
N LEU A 55 8.50 0.99 1.10
CA LEU A 55 7.51 -0.01 0.69
C LEU A 55 7.88 -1.42 1.19
N ASP A 56 9.16 -1.79 1.12
CA ASP A 56 9.68 -3.08 1.59
C ASP A 56 9.49 -3.29 3.10
N SER A 57 9.51 -2.21 3.86
CA SER A 57 9.32 -2.27 5.30
C SER A 57 7.86 -2.53 5.70
N VAL A 58 6.88 -2.09 4.91
CA VAL A 58 5.46 -2.05 5.28
C VAL A 58 4.91 -3.40 5.78
N PRO A 59 5.16 -4.55 5.13
CA PRO A 59 4.63 -5.82 5.59
C PRO A 59 5.13 -6.20 6.99
N ASN A 60 6.25 -5.64 7.44
CA ASN A 60 6.95 -5.99 8.68
C ASN A 60 6.85 -4.90 9.76
N ILE A 61 6.29 -3.73 9.44
CA ILE A 61 6.04 -2.68 10.42
C ILE A 61 4.99 -3.16 11.41
N ASP A 62 5.25 -3.00 12.70
CA ASP A 62 4.23 -3.14 13.74
C ASP A 62 3.67 -1.74 14.02
N PHE A 63 2.46 -1.47 13.51
CA PHE A 63 1.80 -0.17 13.62
C PHE A 63 1.06 -0.07 14.95
N ASP A 64 1.23 1.06 15.64
CA ASP A 64 0.43 1.33 16.83
C ASP A 64 -1.08 1.28 16.50
N GLN A 65 -1.83 0.49 17.29
CA GLN A 65 -3.28 0.33 17.17
C GLN A 65 -4.00 1.61 17.61
N CYS A 66 -4.00 2.62 16.75
CA CYS A 66 -4.60 3.92 17.00
C CYS A 66 -5.72 4.25 16.01
N LEU A 67 -6.69 5.02 16.48
CA LEU A 67 -7.82 5.53 15.68
C LEU A 67 -7.68 7.04 15.40
N SER A 68 -6.49 7.62 15.59
CA SER A 68 -6.23 9.07 15.45
C SER A 68 -6.15 9.55 14.00
N TRP A 69 -6.13 8.64 13.02
CA TRP A 69 -6.15 8.97 11.60
C TRP A 69 -7.45 9.66 11.22
N GLN A 70 -7.42 10.52 10.19
CA GLN A 70 -8.61 11.22 9.68
C GLN A 70 -9.31 10.40 8.61
N ASP A 71 -8.62 10.08 7.51
CA ASP A 71 -9.21 9.41 6.35
C ASP A 71 -9.03 7.90 6.37
N TRP A 72 -7.80 7.44 6.23
CA TRP A 72 -7.46 6.02 6.15
C TRP A 72 -6.48 5.62 7.25
N ALA A 73 -6.36 4.32 7.57
CA ALA A 73 -5.38 3.88 8.55
C ALA A 73 -3.94 4.14 8.07
N LEU A 74 -2.96 4.15 8.97
CA LEU A 74 -1.55 4.40 8.62
C LEU A 74 -0.99 3.44 7.55
N PRO A 75 -1.23 2.11 7.59
CA PRO A 75 -0.74 1.21 6.55
C PRO A 75 -1.26 1.57 5.16
N ASP A 76 -2.53 1.98 5.08
CA ASP A 76 -3.18 2.42 3.85
C ASP A 76 -2.54 3.72 3.31
N GLN A 77 -2.44 4.75 4.15
CA GLN A 77 -1.83 6.03 3.77
C GLN A 77 -0.36 5.88 3.36
N LEU A 78 0.41 5.05 4.07
CA LEU A 78 1.82 4.82 3.78
C LEU A 78 2.00 4.13 2.43
N VAL A 79 1.24 3.05 2.16
CA VAL A 79 1.32 2.38 0.86
C VAL A 79 0.83 3.30 -0.25
N PHE A 80 -0.28 4.00 -0.05
CA PHE A 80 -0.83 4.93 -1.03
C PHE A 80 0.20 5.98 -1.45
N SER A 81 0.73 6.72 -0.48
CA SER A 81 1.70 7.80 -0.73
C SER A 81 2.99 7.27 -1.37
N THR A 82 3.51 6.14 -0.88
CA THR A 82 4.76 5.55 -1.38
C THR A 82 4.62 5.04 -2.82
N VAL A 83 3.56 4.28 -3.10
CA VAL A 83 3.32 3.70 -4.44
C VAL A 83 2.99 4.82 -5.45
N SER A 84 2.15 5.79 -5.07
CA SER A 84 1.88 6.95 -5.94
C SER A 84 3.14 7.76 -6.24
N ALA A 85 4.02 7.94 -5.26
CA ALA A 85 5.31 8.61 -5.47
C ALA A 85 6.21 7.82 -6.42
N LEU A 86 6.38 6.51 -6.21
CA LEU A 86 7.16 5.63 -7.10
C LEU A 86 6.65 5.73 -8.53
N LEU A 87 5.36 5.49 -8.76
CA LEU A 87 4.76 5.50 -10.10
C LEU A 87 4.93 6.87 -10.78
N ARG A 88 4.71 7.98 -10.06
CA ARG A 88 4.87 9.33 -10.64
C ARG A 88 6.32 9.61 -11.02
N LEU A 89 7.27 9.35 -10.13
CA LEU A 89 8.69 9.58 -10.43
C LEU A 89 9.16 8.74 -11.61
N THR A 90 8.81 7.45 -11.65
CA THR A 90 9.32 6.56 -12.70
C THR A 90 8.54 6.64 -14.00
N SER A 91 7.39 7.32 -14.02
CA SER A 91 6.67 7.64 -15.25
C SER A 91 7.44 8.64 -16.14
N THR A 92 8.24 9.52 -15.53
CA THR A 92 9.07 10.50 -16.24
C THR A 92 10.55 10.10 -16.25
N HIS A 93 11.02 9.37 -15.24
CA HIS A 93 12.37 8.82 -15.16
C HIS A 93 12.36 7.31 -15.42
N THR A 94 12.18 6.91 -16.68
CA THR A 94 11.89 5.53 -17.08
C THR A 94 13.02 4.53 -16.77
N ASP A 95 14.25 5.00 -16.60
CA ASP A 95 15.38 4.15 -16.20
C ASP A 95 15.18 3.48 -14.84
N TYR A 96 14.28 4.03 -14.01
CA TYR A 96 13.92 3.49 -12.69
C TYR A 96 12.59 2.71 -12.69
N ALA A 97 11.90 2.63 -13.84
CA ALA A 97 10.57 2.01 -13.93
C ALA A 97 10.56 0.53 -13.54
N GLU A 98 11.62 -0.22 -13.86
CA GLU A 98 11.76 -1.62 -13.48
C GLU A 98 11.93 -1.78 -11.96
N ALA A 99 12.71 -0.90 -11.32
CA ALA A 99 12.92 -0.93 -9.88
C ALA A 99 11.62 -0.67 -9.11
N ALA A 100 10.84 0.34 -9.53
CA ALA A 100 9.54 0.64 -8.95
C ALA A 100 8.54 -0.51 -9.13
N ALA A 101 8.43 -1.07 -10.34
CA ALA A 101 7.53 -2.18 -10.60
C ALA A 101 7.91 -3.43 -9.79
N THR A 102 9.21 -3.76 -9.72
CA THR A 102 9.71 -4.88 -8.93
C THR A 102 9.40 -4.71 -7.44
N ALA A 103 9.58 -3.51 -6.88
CA ALA A 103 9.24 -3.24 -5.50
C ALA A 103 7.74 -3.41 -5.21
N ILE A 104 6.88 -2.92 -6.10
CA ILE A 104 5.42 -3.09 -5.99
C ILE A 104 5.03 -4.57 -6.04
N PHE A 105 5.60 -5.36 -6.97
CA PHE A 105 5.30 -6.79 -7.09
C PHE A 105 5.80 -7.58 -5.89
N LYS A 106 7.00 -7.27 -5.40
CA LYS A 106 7.55 -7.85 -4.17
C LYS A 106 6.62 -7.59 -2.98
N PHE A 107 6.18 -6.34 -2.80
CA PHE A 107 5.22 -5.98 -1.76
C PHE A 107 3.91 -6.78 -1.86
N ILE A 108 3.33 -6.92 -3.06
CA ILE A 108 2.11 -7.71 -3.24
C ILE A 108 2.35 -9.17 -2.84
N ALA A 109 3.44 -9.77 -3.32
CA ALA A 109 3.77 -11.15 -3.01
C ALA A 109 3.91 -11.38 -1.50
N GLU A 110 4.61 -10.49 -0.79
CA GLU A 110 4.80 -10.58 0.66
C GLU A 110 3.50 -10.38 1.44
N ILE A 111 2.66 -9.42 1.05
CA ILE A 111 1.36 -9.21 1.71
C ILE A 111 0.46 -10.43 1.54
N VAL A 112 0.41 -11.01 0.33
CA VAL A 112 -0.40 -12.21 0.09
C VAL A 112 0.13 -13.40 0.88
N GLU A 113 1.45 -13.60 0.94
CA GLU A 113 2.05 -14.64 1.77
C GLU A 113 1.68 -14.43 3.25
N LYS A 114 1.78 -13.20 3.76
CA LYS A 114 1.44 -12.89 5.15
C LYS A 114 -0.03 -13.08 5.48
N ILE A 115 -0.95 -12.83 4.54
CA ILE A 115 -2.37 -13.10 4.75
C ILE A 115 -2.61 -14.58 5.07
N THR A 116 -1.75 -15.49 4.60
CA THR A 116 -1.86 -16.92 4.91
C THR A 116 -1.32 -17.32 6.29
N THR A 117 -0.58 -16.45 6.99
CA THR A 117 0.11 -16.83 8.24
C THR A 117 -0.12 -15.86 9.41
N ALA A 118 -0.49 -14.60 9.15
CA ALA A 118 -0.66 -13.57 10.17
C ALA A 118 -1.92 -13.76 11.04
N SER A 119 -1.97 -13.10 12.20
CA SER A 119 -3.15 -13.12 13.06
C SER A 119 -4.36 -12.46 12.38
N SER A 120 -5.57 -12.78 12.82
CA SER A 120 -6.77 -12.18 12.22
C SER A 120 -6.83 -10.66 12.47
N VAL A 121 -6.30 -10.21 13.60
CA VAL A 121 -6.14 -8.78 13.94
C VAL A 121 -5.16 -8.10 12.99
N ASP A 122 -3.99 -8.67 12.73
CA ASP A 122 -2.99 -8.07 11.82
C ASP A 122 -3.50 -8.01 10.38
N ILE A 123 -4.19 -9.06 9.93
CA ILE A 123 -4.81 -9.06 8.60
C ILE A 123 -5.80 -7.89 8.50
N LEU A 124 -6.66 -7.72 9.50
CA LEU A 124 -7.71 -6.71 9.46
C LEU A 124 -7.18 -5.27 9.64
N THR A 125 -6.20 -5.08 10.51
CA THR A 125 -5.77 -3.74 10.94
C THR A 125 -4.53 -3.24 10.18
N GLN A 126 -3.82 -4.13 9.49
CA GLN A 126 -2.61 -3.79 8.74
C GLN A 126 -2.65 -4.26 7.29
N LEU A 127 -2.78 -5.56 7.03
CA LEU A 127 -2.57 -6.10 5.68
C LEU A 127 -3.69 -5.69 4.71
N THR A 128 -4.94 -5.73 5.15
CA THR A 128 -6.08 -5.33 4.32
C THR A 128 -6.13 -3.81 4.07
N PRO A 129 -5.85 -2.92 5.05
CA PRO A 129 -5.59 -1.50 4.77
C PRO A 129 -4.43 -1.26 3.81
N ALA A 130 -3.31 -1.98 3.95
CA ALA A 130 -2.16 -1.84 3.05
C ALA A 130 -2.51 -2.21 1.60
N LEU A 131 -3.28 -3.29 1.39
CA LEU A 131 -3.83 -3.65 0.08
C LEU A 131 -4.79 -2.58 -0.45
N HIS A 132 -5.61 -2.00 0.41
CA HIS A 132 -6.49 -0.90 0.00
C HIS A 132 -5.69 0.33 -0.43
N GLY A 133 -4.63 0.70 0.31
CA GLY A 133 -3.70 1.77 -0.08
C GLY A 133 -3.04 1.53 -1.43
N LEU A 134 -2.62 0.28 -1.72
CA LEU A 134 -2.09 -0.13 -3.02
C LEU A 134 -3.13 0.06 -4.14
N TYR A 135 -4.34 -0.46 -3.94
CA TYR A 135 -5.44 -0.30 -4.88
C TYR A 135 -5.68 1.17 -5.19
N ARG A 136 -5.85 2.01 -4.15
CA ARG A 136 -6.05 3.46 -4.28
C ARG A 136 -4.94 4.10 -5.11
N ALA A 137 -3.68 3.75 -4.87
CA ALA A 137 -2.54 4.31 -5.59
C ALA A 137 -2.54 3.94 -7.06
N ILE A 138 -2.77 2.65 -7.38
CA ILE A 138 -2.76 2.16 -8.76
C ILE A 138 -3.90 2.78 -9.56
N ILE A 139 -5.13 2.81 -9.02
CA ILE A 139 -6.27 3.34 -9.78
C ILE A 139 -6.27 4.87 -9.90
N SER A 140 -5.52 5.56 -9.04
CA SER A 140 -5.42 7.02 -9.04
C SER A 140 -4.18 7.55 -9.76
N THR A 141 -3.27 6.69 -10.20
CA THR A 141 -2.01 7.11 -10.82
C THR A 141 -1.92 6.56 -12.23
N LEU A 142 -1.86 7.48 -13.21
CA LEU A 142 -1.52 7.11 -14.58
C LEU A 142 -0.05 6.71 -14.65
N TYR A 143 0.20 5.57 -15.28
CA TYR A 143 1.53 5.01 -15.40
C TYR A 143 1.65 4.20 -16.70
N PRO A 144 2.78 4.29 -17.42
CA PRO A 144 3.00 3.55 -18.66
C PRO A 144 3.32 2.08 -18.39
N TRP A 145 2.35 1.34 -17.84
CA TRP A 145 2.46 -0.09 -17.60
C TRP A 145 2.73 -0.86 -18.89
N THR A 146 3.46 -1.96 -18.80
CA THR A 146 3.65 -2.89 -19.92
C THR A 146 2.75 -4.12 -19.78
N PRO A 147 2.43 -4.84 -20.87
CA PRO A 147 1.70 -6.11 -20.79
C PRO A 147 2.39 -7.15 -19.89
N GLY A 148 3.72 -7.20 -19.87
CA GLY A 148 4.47 -8.09 -18.97
C GLY A 148 4.34 -7.70 -17.50
N GLN A 149 4.34 -6.40 -17.19
CA GLN A 149 4.06 -5.92 -15.83
C GLN A 149 2.62 -6.23 -15.40
N TRP A 150 1.64 -6.10 -16.30
CA TRP A 150 0.27 -6.52 -16.04
C TRP A 150 0.16 -8.02 -15.73
N GLU A 151 0.85 -8.87 -16.51
CA GLU A 151 0.86 -10.33 -16.30
C GLU A 151 1.45 -10.70 -14.94
N LEU A 152 2.57 -10.09 -14.56
CA LEU A 152 3.20 -10.31 -13.25
C LEU A 152 2.31 -9.85 -12.11
N LEU A 153 1.77 -8.62 -12.20
CA LEU A 153 0.81 -8.10 -11.24
C LEU A 153 -0.39 -9.03 -11.07
N SER A 154 -0.97 -9.47 -12.19
CA SER A 154 -2.15 -10.35 -12.19
C SER A 154 -1.84 -11.69 -11.55
N THR A 155 -0.67 -12.28 -11.85
CA THR A 155 -0.18 -13.50 -11.20
C THR A 155 -0.17 -13.35 -9.67
N HIS A 156 0.43 -12.27 -9.15
CA HIS A 156 0.51 -12.04 -7.71
C HIS A 156 -0.83 -11.68 -7.07
N LEU A 157 -1.71 -10.94 -7.74
CA LEU A 157 -3.03 -10.60 -7.18
C LEU A 157 -4.00 -11.80 -7.25
N ASN A 158 -3.85 -12.69 -8.23
CA ASN A 158 -4.69 -13.87 -8.34
C ASN A 158 -4.47 -14.87 -7.18
N THR A 159 -3.29 -14.89 -6.58
CA THR A 159 -3.04 -15.71 -5.37
C THR A 159 -3.80 -15.18 -4.15
N LEU A 160 -4.14 -13.88 -4.09
CA LEU A 160 -4.96 -13.32 -3.01
C LEU A 160 -6.41 -13.81 -3.06
N ILE A 161 -6.95 -14.00 -4.27
CA ILE A 161 -8.38 -14.26 -4.48
C ILE A 161 -8.70 -15.74 -4.68
N VAL A 162 -7.78 -16.64 -4.32
CA VAL A 162 -8.08 -18.08 -4.26
C VAL A 162 -9.12 -18.34 -3.16
N PRO A 163 -9.98 -19.38 -3.28
CA PRO A 163 -11.08 -19.63 -2.36
C PRO A 163 -10.68 -19.63 -0.88
N ASP A 164 -9.58 -20.29 -0.53
CA ASP A 164 -9.10 -20.39 0.85
C ASP A 164 -8.77 -19.02 1.46
N ASN A 165 -8.16 -18.13 0.68
CA ASN A 165 -7.82 -16.78 1.12
C ASN A 165 -9.07 -15.90 1.23
N LEU A 166 -10.00 -15.98 0.27
CA LEU A 166 -11.26 -15.25 0.35
C LEU A 166 -12.11 -15.69 1.56
N ASP A 167 -12.19 -16.99 1.81
CA ASP A 167 -12.93 -17.52 2.94
C ASP A 167 -12.31 -17.10 4.27
N ARG A 168 -10.98 -17.00 4.34
CA ARG A 168 -10.29 -16.45 5.53
C ARG A 168 -10.60 -14.97 5.71
N LEU A 169 -10.45 -14.16 4.65
CA LEU A 169 -10.73 -12.71 4.69
C LEU A 169 -12.19 -12.43 5.11
N ASN A 170 -13.13 -13.27 4.68
CA ASN A 170 -14.54 -13.14 5.05
C ASN A 170 -14.85 -13.65 6.47
N ARG A 171 -13.98 -14.46 7.07
CA ARG A 171 -14.13 -15.00 8.44
C ARG A 171 -13.41 -14.19 9.51
N LEU A 172 -12.57 -13.21 9.15
CA LEU A 172 -11.76 -12.41 10.08
C LEU A 172 -12.51 -11.93 11.33
N LEU A 173 -13.73 -11.40 11.19
CA LEU A 173 -14.51 -10.93 12.34
C LEU A 173 -14.89 -12.04 13.32
N LEU A 174 -15.22 -13.22 12.79
CA LEU A 174 -15.52 -14.40 13.61
C LEU A 174 -14.26 -14.91 14.29
N ASP A 175 -13.15 -14.97 13.54
CA ASP A 175 -11.87 -15.46 14.03
C ASP A 175 -11.31 -14.52 15.11
N ILE A 176 -11.35 -13.19 14.91
CA ILE A 176 -10.97 -12.19 15.92
C ILE A 176 -11.82 -12.34 17.18
N HIS A 177 -13.14 -12.54 17.05
CA HIS A 177 -14.00 -12.70 18.21
C HIS A 177 -13.66 -13.96 19.03
N GLN A 178 -13.17 -15.01 18.37
CA GLN A 178 -12.72 -16.25 19.02
C GLN A 178 -11.31 -16.12 19.60
N GLU A 179 -10.39 -15.49 18.88
CA GLU A 179 -8.99 -15.24 19.27
C GLU A 179 -8.90 -14.27 20.47
N GLU A 180 -9.59 -13.14 20.39
CA GLU A 180 -9.59 -12.08 21.41
C GLU A 180 -10.57 -12.36 22.56
N GLY A 181 -10.99 -13.63 22.74
CA GLY A 181 -12.17 -14.14 23.45
C GLY A 181 -12.41 -13.79 24.92
N ALA A 182 -12.16 -12.54 25.33
CA ALA A 182 -12.67 -11.83 26.50
C ALA A 182 -12.26 -10.34 26.54
N ASN A 183 -11.46 -9.80 25.61
CA ASN A 183 -10.95 -8.42 25.67
C ASN A 183 -11.95 -7.42 25.07
N PRO A 184 -12.74 -6.68 25.89
CA PRO A 184 -13.76 -5.79 25.36
C PRO A 184 -13.15 -4.58 24.65
N GLU A 185 -11.94 -4.17 25.03
CA GLU A 185 -11.24 -3.04 24.43
C GLU A 185 -10.77 -3.37 23.02
N ALA A 186 -10.18 -4.55 22.81
CA ALA A 186 -9.79 -5.01 21.47
C ALA A 186 -10.99 -5.15 20.54
N ILE A 187 -12.08 -5.77 21.03
CA ILE A 187 -13.32 -5.89 20.24
C ILE A 187 -13.88 -4.51 19.88
N HIS A 188 -13.90 -3.57 20.84
CA HIS A 188 -14.38 -2.20 20.59
C HIS A 188 -13.49 -1.47 19.57
N PHE A 189 -12.17 -1.61 19.68
CA PHE A 189 -11.23 -1.06 18.70
C PHE A 189 -11.51 -1.59 17.29
N ILE A 190 -11.62 -2.90 17.13
CA ILE A 190 -11.87 -3.55 15.84
C ILE A 190 -13.21 -3.12 15.23
N GLN A 191 -14.27 -3.09 16.03
CA GLN A 191 -15.59 -2.61 15.60
C GLN A 191 -15.52 -1.16 15.13
N THR A 192 -14.84 -0.29 15.89
CA THR A 192 -14.69 1.12 15.54
C THR A 192 -13.85 1.29 14.28
N PHE A 193 -12.74 0.55 14.16
CA PHE A 193 -11.87 0.54 13.00
C PHE A 193 -12.66 0.21 11.72
N LEU A 194 -13.41 -0.88 11.74
CA LEU A 194 -14.25 -1.31 10.61
C LEU A 194 -15.40 -0.34 10.33
N ALA A 195 -16.07 0.17 11.37
CA ALA A 195 -17.16 1.12 11.20
C ALA A 195 -16.71 2.36 10.43
N ARG A 196 -15.48 2.82 10.63
CA ARG A 196 -14.90 3.95 9.89
C ARG A 196 -14.68 3.62 8.41
N TYR A 197 -14.16 2.45 8.09
CA TYR A 197 -14.01 1.98 6.70
C TYR A 197 -15.38 1.79 6.01
N ILE A 198 -16.36 1.20 6.70
CA ILE A 198 -17.73 1.03 6.24
C ILE A 198 -18.41 2.38 5.99
N SER A 199 -18.23 3.36 6.88
CA SER A 199 -18.81 4.71 6.74
C SER A 199 -18.32 5.46 5.50
N ARG A 200 -17.19 5.02 4.92
CA ARG A 200 -16.61 5.51 3.66
C ARG A 200 -16.92 4.62 2.45
N GLY A 201 -17.76 3.61 2.62
CA GLY A 201 -18.12 2.67 1.55
C GLY A 201 -16.97 1.72 1.17
N ARG A 202 -16.00 1.49 2.05
CA ARG A 202 -14.85 0.58 1.81
C ARG A 202 -14.84 -0.53 2.87
N PRO A 203 -15.87 -1.39 2.93
CA PRO A 203 -15.91 -2.46 3.92
C PRO A 203 -14.80 -3.45 3.59
N LEU A 204 -13.70 -3.50 4.36
CA LEU A 204 -12.49 -4.32 4.17
C LEU A 204 -12.72 -5.86 4.15
N SER A 205 -13.91 -6.32 3.80
CA SER A 205 -14.29 -7.70 3.52
C SER A 205 -13.50 -8.31 2.35
N GLY A 206 -13.44 -9.65 2.32
CA GLY A 206 -12.83 -10.38 1.21
C GLY A 206 -13.47 -10.07 -0.15
N TYR A 207 -14.80 -9.91 -0.19
CA TYR A 207 -15.50 -9.51 -1.43
C TYR A 207 -15.12 -8.12 -1.92
N PHE A 208 -14.95 -7.16 -1.02
CA PHE A 208 -14.49 -5.83 -1.38
C PHE A 208 -13.05 -5.87 -1.93
N LEU A 209 -12.16 -6.64 -1.29
CA LEU A 209 -10.79 -6.81 -1.78
C LEU A 209 -10.74 -7.51 -3.14
N LEU A 210 -11.65 -8.45 -3.42
CA LEU A 210 -11.83 -9.03 -4.75
C LEU A 210 -12.18 -7.95 -5.79
N CYS A 211 -13.10 -7.03 -5.46
CA CYS A 211 -13.41 -5.90 -6.34
C CYS A 211 -12.18 -5.01 -6.56
N CYS A 212 -11.43 -4.68 -5.51
CA CYS A 212 -10.17 -3.93 -5.61
C CYS A 212 -9.16 -4.62 -6.55
N VAL A 213 -9.00 -5.95 -6.43
CA VAL A 213 -8.10 -6.73 -7.31
C VAL A 213 -8.55 -6.63 -8.77
N ILE A 214 -9.82 -6.84 -9.05
CA ILE A 214 -10.37 -6.80 -10.40
C ILE A 214 -10.19 -5.42 -11.02
N GLU A 215 -10.53 -4.36 -10.28
CA GLU A 215 -10.38 -2.98 -10.76
C GLU A 215 -8.90 -2.59 -10.97
N THR A 216 -8.01 -3.05 -10.09
CA THR A 216 -6.56 -2.88 -10.24
C THR A 216 -6.09 -3.52 -11.54
N GLN A 217 -6.45 -4.78 -11.78
CA GLN A 217 -6.05 -5.52 -12.98
C GLN A 217 -6.59 -4.87 -14.25
N TRP A 218 -7.87 -4.46 -14.29
CA TRP A 218 -8.43 -3.78 -15.46
C TRP A 218 -7.84 -2.41 -15.71
N THR A 219 -7.53 -1.66 -14.65
CA THR A 219 -6.87 -0.35 -14.78
C THR A 219 -5.48 -0.50 -15.37
N VAL A 220 -4.68 -1.42 -14.85
CA VAL A 220 -3.31 -1.68 -15.35
C VAL A 220 -3.35 -2.23 -16.78
N LEU A 221 -4.29 -3.13 -17.09
CA LEU A 221 -4.45 -3.64 -18.45
C LEU A 221 -4.83 -2.53 -19.44
N ALA A 222 -5.78 -1.67 -19.07
CA ALA A 222 -6.22 -0.56 -19.90
C ALA A 222 -5.06 0.41 -20.20
N GLN A 223 -4.27 0.75 -19.18
CA GLN A 223 -3.08 1.60 -19.34
C GLN A 223 -1.99 0.91 -20.17
N ALA A 224 -1.81 -0.41 -20.06
CA ALA A 224 -0.84 -1.16 -20.85
C ALA A 224 -1.24 -1.32 -22.32
N LEU A 225 -2.54 -1.42 -22.62
CA LEU A 225 -3.07 -1.55 -23.98
C LEU A 225 -3.28 -0.20 -24.67
N SER A 226 -3.43 0.88 -23.89
CA SER A 226 -3.52 2.25 -24.38
C SER A 226 -2.27 3.00 -23.91
N PRO A 227 -1.12 2.81 -24.59
CA PRO A 227 0.11 3.49 -24.22
C PRO A 227 -0.18 4.98 -24.21
N THR A 228 -0.17 5.55 -23.00
CA THR A 228 -0.54 6.93 -22.78
C THR A 228 0.48 7.74 -23.56
N GLN A 229 0.05 8.44 -24.63
CA GLN A 229 0.87 9.54 -25.14
C GLN A 229 1.24 10.37 -23.93
N THR A 230 2.51 10.73 -23.81
CA THR A 230 3.16 11.52 -22.76
C THR A 230 2.43 12.85 -22.53
N GLN A 231 1.19 12.78 -22.05
CA GLN A 231 0.46 13.89 -21.49
C GLN A 231 1.24 14.17 -20.23
N THR A 232 1.88 15.33 -20.23
CA THR A 232 2.56 15.93 -19.10
C THR A 232 1.75 15.64 -17.84
N ILE A 233 2.17 14.64 -17.07
CA ILE A 233 1.58 14.32 -15.78
C ILE A 233 1.86 15.56 -14.96
N SER A 234 0.85 16.41 -14.76
CA SER A 234 1.02 17.66 -14.04
C SER A 234 1.40 17.32 -12.61
N TYR A 235 2.67 17.56 -12.27
CA TYR A 235 3.14 17.62 -10.91
C TYR A 235 2.25 18.59 -10.10
N GLY A 236 1.93 18.25 -8.85
CA GLY A 236 1.22 19.15 -7.94
C GLY A 236 -0.23 18.80 -7.56
N ASN A 237 -0.99 18.05 -8.37
CA ASN A 237 -2.36 17.67 -8.01
C ASN A 237 -2.52 16.14 -7.88
N ILE A 238 -2.70 15.64 -6.64
CA ILE A 238 -3.27 14.31 -6.41
C ILE A 238 -4.78 14.44 -6.55
N VAL A 239 -5.32 14.03 -7.70
CA VAL A 239 -6.75 13.75 -7.81
C VAL A 239 -6.91 12.26 -7.67
N GLU A 240 -7.29 11.83 -6.48
CA GLU A 240 -7.58 10.43 -6.24
C GLU A 240 -8.83 10.01 -7.01
N ALA A 241 -8.82 8.79 -7.55
CA ALA A 241 -9.95 8.25 -8.28
C ALA A 241 -11.21 8.27 -7.40
N ALA A 242 -12.35 8.69 -7.97
CA ALA A 242 -13.61 8.70 -7.23
C ALA A 242 -13.93 7.30 -6.67
N ALA A 243 -13.65 6.26 -7.47
CA ALA A 243 -13.77 4.85 -7.08
C ALA A 243 -12.86 4.44 -5.90
N ALA A 244 -11.82 5.19 -5.58
CA ALA A 244 -10.99 4.95 -4.41
C ALA A 244 -11.61 5.53 -3.11
N ASN A 245 -12.33 6.66 -3.21
CA ASN A 245 -12.80 7.44 -2.05
C ASN A 245 -14.30 7.44 -1.77
N LYS A 246 -15.15 7.18 -2.78
CA LYS A 246 -16.62 7.19 -2.66
C LYS A 246 -17.21 6.08 -3.53
N ALA A 247 -18.01 5.19 -2.94
CA ALA A 247 -18.92 4.33 -3.71
C ALA A 247 -20.26 5.05 -3.86
#